data_AF-A0A524LY46-F1
#
_entry.id   AF-A0A524LY46-F1
#
_cell.length_a   1.000
_cell.length_b   1.000
_cell.length_c   1.000
_cell.angle_alpha   90.00
_cell.angle_beta   90.00
_cell.angle_gamma   90.00
#
_symmetry.space_group_name_H-M   'P 1'
#
loop_
_entity.id
_entity.type
_entity.pdbx_description
1 polymer ?
#
loop_
_entity_poly.entity_id
_entity_poly.type
_entity_poly.pdbx_seq_one_letter_code
_entity_poly.pdbx_strand_id
1 'polypeptide(L)'
;MITVEERIMETKRIIIAVVLVALVISSVSIVLLTLPEPPPTNPLNGTDTTAPVLTITNPSNQSEVFGAVSLSFTATDNNTIGRYEIHIDGVIVTVQQAYNWNTMGVADGIHNITFRARDEAVNWGESVIFVTVNNSIIPDYDFSGIFKIMAYNIEESGVNSDWKEVVKEENPDILMLVETGDFDNNGNMQLQQVVEEFNDNFVDELPYSGFCAQDIFFTTSGEAILSRYPVMAFHQIPVVTLDDDAGYDVTHDFIDAIIDINGTSVHFIGMHLKAGGGESNIERRNWENEGILNYMDNLGNVPIVYLGDMNSYSPEDTVTIDNDYGYGPMTMLVDPDDPIFGNYSSKVHNFTDVYRALYPSELGYTYGHQYAPLLGRIDYIIVNDFFTDKLINATVGDTAHADTGSDHYSLDLFVTWNGTGASTISTPAYVGIRQRAPTADPSVIQLDIQNDWIYRERIPQIDYIAVQLAMNHCWRNRNIE
;
A
#
# COMPACT_ATOMS: atom_id res chain seq x y z
N MET A 1 15.68 -56.76 -75.59
CA MET A 1 15.86 -55.30 -75.77
C MET A 1 14.68 -54.64 -75.08
N ILE A 2 14.91 -54.13 -73.87
CA ILE A 2 13.90 -53.36 -73.12
C ILE A 2 13.69 -52.05 -73.88
N THR A 3 12.45 -51.70 -74.20
CA THR A 3 12.13 -50.56 -75.07
C THR A 3 12.38 -49.24 -74.33
N VAL A 4 12.54 -48.14 -75.08
CA VAL A 4 12.76 -46.80 -74.50
C VAL A 4 11.60 -46.40 -73.57
N GLU A 5 10.38 -46.87 -73.84
CA GLU A 5 9.21 -46.65 -72.98
C GLU A 5 9.30 -47.38 -71.63
N GLU A 6 9.86 -48.60 -71.60
CA GLU A 6 10.08 -49.35 -70.36
C GLU A 6 11.14 -48.66 -69.48
N ARG A 7 12.19 -48.09 -70.06
CA ARG A 7 13.19 -47.28 -69.32
C ARG A 7 12.61 -45.98 -68.75
N ILE A 8 11.65 -45.35 -69.45
CA ILE A 8 10.97 -44.13 -68.96
C ILE A 8 10.01 -44.47 -67.80
N MET A 9 9.33 -45.62 -67.85
CA MET A 9 8.52 -46.10 -66.71
C MET A 9 9.38 -46.46 -65.49
N GLU A 10 10.54 -47.09 -65.70
CA GLU A 10 11.46 -47.46 -64.63
C GLU A 10 12.06 -46.21 -63.95
N THR A 11 12.39 -45.18 -64.72
CA THR A 11 12.88 -43.89 -64.22
C THR A 11 11.79 -43.12 -63.45
N LYS A 12 10.54 -43.14 -63.92
CA LYS A 12 9.40 -42.54 -63.19
C LYS A 12 9.09 -43.27 -61.88
N ARG A 13 9.25 -44.60 -61.82
CA ARG A 13 9.09 -45.38 -60.58
C ARG A 13 10.18 -45.07 -59.56
N ILE A 14 11.42 -44.88 -60.00
CA ILE A 14 12.54 -44.49 -59.12
C ILE A 14 12.34 -43.06 -58.57
N ILE A 15 11.90 -42.11 -59.39
CA ILE A 15 11.63 -40.73 -58.93
C ILE A 15 10.44 -40.70 -57.95
N ILE A 16 9.36 -41.44 -58.21
CA ILE A 16 8.23 -41.55 -57.27
C ILE A 16 8.67 -42.22 -55.96
N ALA A 17 9.53 -43.24 -56.01
CA ALA A 17 10.07 -43.89 -54.81
C ALA A 17 10.99 -42.95 -54.00
N VAL A 18 11.83 -42.15 -54.65
CA VAL A 18 12.70 -41.17 -53.97
C VAL A 18 11.89 -40.01 -53.38
N VAL A 19 10.84 -39.55 -54.06
CA VAL A 19 9.94 -38.50 -53.52
C VAL A 19 9.08 -39.03 -52.36
N LEU A 20 8.62 -40.28 -52.41
CA LEU A 20 7.93 -40.93 -51.28
C LEU A 20 8.87 -41.16 -50.10
N VAL A 21 10.12 -41.57 -50.32
CA VAL A 21 11.12 -41.72 -49.25
C VAL A 21 11.49 -40.36 -48.65
N ALA A 22 11.60 -39.28 -49.43
CA ALA A 22 11.84 -37.93 -48.93
C ALA A 22 10.63 -37.34 -48.15
N LEU A 23 9.39 -37.68 -48.54
CA LEU A 23 8.17 -37.32 -47.81
C LEU A 23 7.99 -38.14 -46.52
N VAL A 24 8.47 -39.38 -46.48
CA VAL A 24 8.51 -40.19 -45.25
C VAL A 24 9.62 -39.70 -44.30
N ILE A 25 10.78 -39.24 -44.81
CA ILE A 25 11.87 -38.74 -43.96
C ILE A 25 11.59 -37.32 -43.41
N SER A 26 10.70 -36.54 -44.03
CA SER A 26 10.24 -35.23 -43.50
C SER A 26 8.99 -35.30 -42.60
N SER A 27 8.36 -36.47 -42.48
CA SER A 27 7.23 -36.72 -41.57
C SER A 27 7.57 -37.65 -40.40
N VAL A 28 8.80 -38.18 -40.32
CA VAL A 28 9.38 -38.71 -39.08
C VAL A 28 9.93 -37.53 -38.27
N SER A 29 9.02 -36.62 -37.90
CA SER A 29 9.15 -35.97 -36.61
C SER A 29 9.15 -37.09 -35.58
N ILE A 30 10.22 -37.11 -34.80
CA ILE A 30 10.44 -37.91 -33.60
C ILE A 30 9.10 -38.23 -32.94
N VAL A 31 8.54 -39.41 -33.25
CA VAL A 31 7.73 -40.13 -32.27
C VAL A 31 8.76 -40.71 -31.32
N LEU A 32 9.27 -39.83 -30.45
CA LEU A 32 9.62 -40.27 -29.11
C LEU A 32 8.35 -41.00 -28.68
N LEU A 33 8.44 -42.30 -28.43
CA LEU A 33 7.53 -42.91 -27.49
C LEU A 33 7.73 -42.12 -26.19
N THR A 34 7.02 -41.00 -26.05
CA THR A 34 6.60 -40.53 -24.76
C THR A 34 5.75 -41.68 -24.26
N LEU A 35 6.38 -42.60 -23.55
CA LEU A 35 5.69 -43.26 -22.46
C LEU A 35 4.91 -42.14 -21.78
N PRO A 36 3.58 -42.27 -21.61
CA PRO A 36 2.84 -41.26 -20.87
C PRO A 36 3.69 -40.99 -19.62
N GLU A 37 4.06 -39.72 -19.40
CA GLU A 37 4.70 -39.38 -18.15
C GLU A 37 3.84 -40.04 -17.07
N PRO A 38 4.45 -40.83 -16.17
CA PRO A 38 3.67 -41.38 -15.08
C PRO A 38 2.87 -40.20 -14.53
N PRO A 39 1.53 -40.33 -14.34
CA PRO A 39 0.77 -39.26 -13.71
C PRO A 39 1.57 -38.85 -12.47
N PRO A 40 1.74 -37.55 -12.18
CA PRO A 40 2.59 -37.13 -11.05
C PRO A 40 2.22 -38.02 -9.89
N THR A 41 3.14 -38.91 -9.50
CA THR A 41 2.86 -39.86 -8.44
C THR A 41 2.91 -38.97 -7.24
N ASN A 42 1.75 -38.44 -6.84
CA ASN A 42 1.57 -37.92 -5.51
C ASN A 42 2.02 -39.05 -4.59
N PRO A 43 3.18 -38.97 -3.91
CA PRO A 43 3.58 -40.03 -3.01
C PRO A 43 2.75 -39.89 -1.74
N LEU A 44 1.43 -40.10 -1.82
CA LEU A 44 0.59 -40.39 -0.67
C LEU A 44 0.88 -41.82 -0.21
N ASN A 45 2.08 -42.03 0.34
CA ASN A 45 2.37 -43.05 1.35
C ASN A 45 3.83 -43.03 1.86
N GLY A 46 4.50 -41.88 1.84
CA GLY A 46 5.51 -41.55 2.84
C GLY A 46 4.90 -40.54 3.79
N THR A 47 4.96 -40.76 5.10
CA THR A 47 4.77 -39.65 6.04
C THR A 47 5.87 -38.65 5.72
N ASP A 48 5.50 -37.45 5.28
CA ASP A 48 6.50 -36.40 5.15
C ASP A 48 7.12 -36.12 6.52
N THR A 49 8.45 -35.97 6.51
CA THR A 49 9.28 -35.78 7.71
C THR A 49 10.25 -34.62 7.57
N THR A 50 10.20 -33.90 6.44
CA THR A 50 11.03 -32.73 6.21
C THR A 50 10.38 -31.55 6.92
N ALA A 51 11.16 -30.80 7.68
CA ALA A 51 10.66 -29.57 8.30
C ALA A 51 10.84 -28.38 7.35
N PRO A 52 9.91 -27.40 7.39
CA PRO A 52 10.07 -26.16 6.64
C PRO A 52 11.40 -25.46 6.89
N VAL A 53 11.98 -24.87 5.84
CA VAL A 53 13.17 -24.01 5.91
C VAL A 53 12.72 -22.56 5.95
N LEU A 54 13.13 -21.84 7.00
CA LEU A 54 12.77 -20.44 7.22
C LEU A 54 13.90 -19.50 6.80
N THR A 55 13.55 -18.38 6.18
CA THR A 55 14.46 -17.26 5.93
C THR A 55 13.87 -16.00 6.58
N ILE A 56 14.56 -15.47 7.59
CA ILE A 56 14.16 -14.22 8.25
C ILE A 56 14.52 -13.07 7.33
N THR A 57 13.56 -12.22 7.06
CA THR A 57 13.76 -11.07 6.17
C THR A 57 13.93 -9.78 6.96
N ASN A 58 13.30 -9.63 8.13
CA ASN A 58 13.53 -8.49 9.03
C ASN A 58 13.16 -8.82 10.49
N PRO A 59 13.86 -8.25 11.51
CA PRO A 59 15.16 -7.60 11.44
C PRO A 59 16.32 -8.60 11.33
N SER A 60 17.51 -8.08 11.03
CA SER A 60 18.73 -8.90 11.09
C SER A 60 19.06 -9.32 12.52
N ASN A 61 19.70 -10.47 12.68
CA ASN A 61 20.18 -10.91 14.00
C ASN A 61 21.17 -9.90 14.59
N GLN A 62 21.05 -9.63 15.89
CA GLN A 62 21.82 -8.66 16.68
C GLN A 62 21.55 -7.19 16.34
N SER A 63 20.46 -6.89 15.62
CA SER A 63 20.05 -5.50 15.38
C SER A 63 19.67 -4.81 16.69
N GLU A 64 19.94 -3.51 16.75
CA GLU A 64 19.37 -2.60 17.74
C GLU A 64 18.06 -2.04 17.18
N VAL A 65 17.00 -2.06 17.98
CA VAL A 65 15.64 -1.70 17.54
C VAL A 65 14.95 -0.79 18.55
N PHE A 66 14.04 0.05 18.06
CA PHE A 66 13.22 0.98 18.84
C PHE A 66 11.91 1.28 18.08
N GLY A 67 10.92 1.88 18.74
CA GLY A 67 9.66 2.26 18.11
C GLY A 67 8.90 1.06 17.51
N ALA A 68 8.36 1.26 16.32
CA ALA A 68 7.73 0.22 15.51
C ALA A 68 8.81 -0.60 14.77
N VAL A 69 8.71 -1.92 14.86
CA VAL A 69 9.66 -2.86 14.25
C VAL A 69 8.88 -3.89 13.45
N SER A 70 9.09 -3.93 12.14
CA SER A 70 8.52 -4.95 11.27
C SER A 70 9.26 -6.28 11.46
N LEU A 71 8.59 -7.30 11.99
CA LEU A 71 9.12 -8.66 12.10
C LEU A 71 8.59 -9.47 10.92
N SER A 72 9.45 -10.13 10.16
CA SER A 72 8.99 -10.89 9.00
C SER A 72 9.92 -12.03 8.60
N PHE A 73 9.33 -13.07 8.02
CA PHE A 73 10.05 -14.23 7.51
C PHE A 73 9.28 -14.96 6.40
N THR A 74 10.03 -15.70 5.60
CA THR A 74 9.49 -16.67 4.63
C THR A 74 9.74 -18.09 5.11
N ALA A 75 8.91 -19.03 4.65
CA ALA A 75 9.16 -20.45 4.81
C ALA A 75 8.90 -21.19 3.50
N THR A 76 9.74 -22.18 3.24
CA THR A 76 9.59 -23.08 2.09
C THR A 76 9.68 -24.52 2.54
N ASP A 77 8.92 -25.39 1.90
CA ASP A 77 8.96 -26.83 2.15
C ASP A 77 8.62 -27.59 0.85
N ASN A 78 8.86 -28.90 0.81
CA ASN A 78 8.40 -29.75 -0.29
C ASN A 78 6.88 -29.98 -0.27
N ASN A 79 6.21 -29.64 0.83
CA ASN A 79 4.76 -29.60 1.02
C ASN A 79 4.27 -28.17 1.32
N THR A 80 2.95 -28.00 1.32
CA THR A 80 2.31 -26.72 1.67
C THR A 80 2.56 -26.37 3.14
N ILE A 81 2.89 -25.11 3.41
CA ILE A 81 2.94 -24.58 4.77
C ILE A 81 1.52 -24.35 5.28
N GLY A 82 1.17 -24.98 6.40
CA GLY A 82 -0.16 -24.89 7.00
C GLY A 82 -0.27 -23.90 8.16
N ARG A 83 0.85 -23.46 8.75
CA ARG A 83 0.85 -22.52 9.88
C ARG A 83 2.16 -21.78 10.05
N TYR A 84 2.06 -20.52 10.48
CA TYR A 84 3.18 -19.69 10.93
C TYR A 84 3.03 -19.31 12.41
N GLU A 85 4.14 -18.98 13.06
CA GLU A 85 4.15 -18.29 14.35
C GLU A 85 5.36 -17.35 14.44
N ILE A 86 5.15 -16.20 15.08
CA ILE A 86 6.23 -15.35 15.59
C ILE A 86 6.06 -15.27 17.11
N HIS A 87 7.16 -15.48 17.83
CA HIS A 87 7.22 -15.39 19.27
C HIS A 87 8.19 -14.30 19.70
N ILE A 88 7.84 -13.56 20.74
CA ILE A 88 8.74 -12.63 21.44
C ILE A 88 8.86 -13.12 22.88
N ASP A 89 10.10 -13.42 23.30
CA ASP A 89 10.42 -13.97 24.62
C ASP A 89 9.57 -15.20 25.00
N GLY A 90 9.28 -16.04 24.00
CA GLY A 90 8.51 -17.28 24.16
C GLY A 90 6.99 -17.10 24.16
N VAL A 91 6.48 -15.90 23.90
CA VAL A 91 5.04 -15.62 23.76
C VAL A 91 4.69 -15.46 22.29
N ILE A 92 3.71 -16.23 21.79
CA ILE A 92 3.18 -16.08 20.43
C ILE A 92 2.52 -14.70 20.30
N VAL A 93 3.02 -13.87 19.39
CA VAL A 93 2.47 -12.54 19.10
C VAL A 93 1.63 -12.53 17.81
N THR A 94 1.91 -13.43 16.87
CA THR A 94 1.08 -13.63 15.66
C THR A 94 1.19 -15.06 15.13
N VAL A 95 0.27 -15.43 14.24
CA VAL A 95 0.27 -16.67 13.45
C VAL A 95 0.44 -16.43 11.96
N GLN A 96 0.95 -15.25 11.61
CA GLN A 96 1.25 -14.82 10.24
C GLN A 96 2.76 -14.77 10.01
N GLN A 97 3.15 -14.48 8.76
CA GLN A 97 4.54 -14.33 8.33
C GLN A 97 5.14 -12.96 8.65
N ALA A 98 4.31 -11.99 9.04
CA ALA A 98 4.73 -10.66 9.41
C ALA A 98 3.99 -10.16 10.67
N TYR A 99 4.62 -9.24 11.39
CA TYR A 99 4.09 -8.59 12.58
C TYR A 99 4.78 -7.26 12.87
N ASN A 100 4.01 -6.19 13.01
CA ASN A 100 4.53 -4.89 13.43
C ASN A 100 4.60 -4.85 14.97
N TRP A 101 5.81 -5.02 15.50
CA TRP A 101 6.07 -5.00 16.94
C TRP A 101 6.31 -3.58 17.43
N ASN A 102 5.47 -3.11 18.35
CA ASN A 102 5.70 -1.86 19.07
C ASN A 102 6.59 -2.12 20.30
N THR A 103 7.80 -1.59 20.28
CA THR A 103 8.76 -1.71 21.39
C THR A 103 8.60 -0.62 22.45
N MET A 104 7.73 0.37 22.20
CA MET A 104 7.46 1.46 23.13
C MET A 104 6.74 0.93 24.37
N GLY A 105 7.47 0.82 25.48
CA GLY A 105 6.99 0.21 26.73
C GLY A 105 7.50 -1.21 26.97
N VAL A 106 8.23 -1.78 26.01
CA VAL A 106 9.08 -2.95 26.24
C VAL A 106 10.33 -2.51 26.99
N ALA A 107 10.82 -3.36 27.91
CA ALA A 107 12.03 -3.06 28.68
C ALA A 107 13.27 -3.04 27.77
N ASP A 108 14.16 -2.08 27.96
CA ASP A 108 15.43 -2.06 27.23
C ASP A 108 16.28 -3.31 27.57
N GLY A 109 16.95 -3.88 26.57
CA GLY A 109 17.77 -5.07 26.71
C GLY A 109 17.65 -6.07 25.55
N ILE A 110 18.22 -7.25 25.74
CA ILE A 110 18.20 -8.31 24.72
C ILE A 110 16.86 -9.05 24.77
N HIS A 111 16.19 -9.14 23.62
CA HIS A 111 14.97 -9.91 23.40
C HIS A 111 15.21 -11.05 22.42
N ASN A 112 14.55 -12.18 22.65
CA ASN A 112 14.56 -13.34 21.75
C ASN A 112 13.33 -13.32 20.84
N ILE A 113 13.55 -13.35 19.52
CA ILE A 113 12.48 -13.49 18.54
C ILE A 113 12.62 -14.87 17.87
N THR A 114 11.58 -15.68 17.99
CA THR A 114 11.51 -17.03 17.41
C THR A 114 10.45 -17.09 16.31
N PHE A 115 10.86 -17.47 15.11
CA PHE A 115 10.00 -17.66 13.95
C PHE A 115 9.79 -19.16 13.72
N ARG A 116 8.55 -19.59 13.49
CA ARG A 116 8.21 -21.00 13.27
C ARG A 116 7.26 -21.15 12.09
N ALA A 117 7.45 -22.23 11.34
CA ALA A 117 6.51 -22.67 10.31
C ALA A 117 6.23 -24.16 10.46
N ARG A 118 4.99 -24.56 10.17
CA ARG A 118 4.55 -25.95 10.18
C ARG A 118 3.97 -26.32 8.83
N ASP A 119 4.42 -27.44 8.27
CA ASP A 119 3.77 -28.03 7.11
C ASP A 119 2.44 -28.73 7.49
N GLU A 120 1.73 -29.21 6.47
CA GLU A 120 0.51 -30.02 6.65
C GLU A 120 0.78 -31.40 7.28
N ALA A 121 2.01 -31.91 7.18
CA ALA A 121 2.47 -33.17 7.78
C ALA A 121 2.86 -33.05 9.26
N VAL A 122 2.75 -31.85 9.84
CA VAL A 122 3.02 -31.53 11.25
C VAL A 122 4.52 -31.49 11.60
N ASN A 123 5.41 -31.33 10.62
CA ASN A 123 6.83 -31.04 10.88
C ASN A 123 7.01 -29.52 11.12
N TRP A 124 7.88 -29.17 12.06
CA TRP A 124 8.13 -27.78 12.47
C TRP A 124 9.54 -27.34 12.09
N GLY A 125 9.62 -26.25 11.33
CA GLY A 125 10.83 -25.45 11.17
C GLY A 125 10.88 -24.34 12.20
N GLU A 126 12.08 -23.97 12.64
CA GLU A 126 12.31 -22.91 13.62
C GLU A 126 13.58 -22.13 13.28
N SER A 127 13.53 -20.80 13.45
CA SER A 127 14.68 -19.91 13.37
C SER A 127 14.61 -18.86 14.48
N VAL A 128 15.76 -18.44 14.99
CA VAL A 128 15.87 -17.58 16.16
C VAL A 128 16.84 -16.43 15.91
N ILE A 129 16.45 -15.22 16.32
CA ILE A 129 17.33 -14.06 16.39
C ILE A 129 17.27 -13.41 17.77
N PHE A 130 18.32 -12.67 18.08
CA PHE A 130 18.38 -11.80 19.25
C PHE A 130 18.44 -10.36 18.76
N VAL A 131 17.62 -9.50 19.34
CA VAL A 131 17.66 -8.05 19.09
C VAL A 131 17.87 -7.32 20.40
N THR A 132 18.44 -6.11 20.34
CA THR A 132 18.56 -5.24 21.51
C THR A 132 17.54 -4.13 21.40
N VAL A 133 16.55 -4.12 22.28
CA VAL A 133 15.62 -2.99 22.42
C VAL A 133 16.34 -1.87 23.16
N ASN A 134 16.33 -0.68 22.56
CA ASN A 134 16.88 0.52 23.19
C ASN A 134 16.00 1.73 22.86
N ASN A 135 15.00 1.98 23.71
CA ASN A 135 14.11 3.11 23.55
C ASN A 135 14.73 4.45 24.02
N SER A 136 15.95 4.42 24.54
CA SER A 136 16.68 5.61 24.99
C SER A 136 17.49 6.29 23.87
N ILE A 137 17.59 5.66 22.69
CA ILE A 137 18.38 6.15 21.55
C ILE A 137 17.55 6.64 20.36
N ILE A 138 16.28 7.00 20.55
CA ILE A 138 15.50 7.66 19.50
C ILE A 138 16.39 8.78 18.91
N PRO A 139 16.83 8.67 17.65
CA PRO A 139 17.95 9.50 17.22
C PRO A 139 17.57 10.99 17.28
N ASP A 140 18.53 11.82 17.66
CA ASP A 140 18.34 13.27 17.68
C ASP A 140 18.44 13.75 16.23
N TYR A 141 17.30 14.02 15.62
CA TYR A 141 17.24 14.54 14.25
C TYR A 141 17.08 16.04 14.29
N ASP A 142 17.84 16.77 13.48
CA ASP A 142 17.60 18.19 13.23
C ASP A 142 16.72 18.36 12.01
N PHE A 143 15.41 18.16 12.20
CA PHE A 143 14.42 18.43 11.17
C PHE A 143 13.84 19.84 11.30
N SER A 144 14.64 20.83 11.70
CA SER A 144 14.18 22.22 11.79
C SER A 144 13.91 22.88 10.44
N GLY A 145 14.25 22.19 9.34
CA GLY A 145 14.03 22.62 7.97
C GLY A 145 12.61 22.40 7.43
N ILE A 146 12.49 22.50 6.11
CA ILE A 146 11.29 22.11 5.38
C ILE A 146 11.35 20.59 5.19
N PHE A 147 10.27 19.90 5.50
CA PHE A 147 10.10 18.49 5.16
C PHE A 147 8.86 18.28 4.32
N LYS A 148 8.84 17.15 3.61
CA LYS A 148 7.81 16.85 2.64
C LYS A 148 7.00 15.61 3.01
N ILE A 149 5.67 15.77 2.99
CA ILE A 149 4.69 14.70 3.13
C ILE A 149 4.06 14.45 1.75
N MET A 150 3.91 13.20 1.35
CA MET A 150 3.30 12.82 0.06
C MET A 150 2.20 11.78 0.30
N ALA A 151 1.05 11.98 -0.34
CA ALA A 151 -0.02 10.99 -0.45
C ALA A 151 -0.13 10.54 -1.91
N TYR A 152 -0.21 9.23 -2.14
CA TYR A 152 -0.26 8.70 -3.50
C TYR A 152 -0.95 7.33 -3.59
N ASN A 153 -2.09 7.27 -4.26
CA ASN A 153 -2.66 6.01 -4.75
C ASN A 153 -1.81 5.52 -5.92
N ILE A 154 -1.26 4.31 -5.82
CA ILE A 154 -0.31 3.76 -6.81
C ILE A 154 -0.96 2.82 -7.84
N GLU A 155 -2.28 2.66 -7.81
CA GLU A 155 -3.05 1.75 -8.68
C GLU A 155 -2.63 0.28 -8.57
N GLU A 156 -3.52 -0.57 -8.04
CA GLU A 156 -3.41 -2.03 -8.09
C GLU A 156 -2.02 -2.57 -7.68
N SER A 157 -1.55 -2.22 -6.48
CA SER A 157 -0.21 -2.63 -5.96
C SER A 157 0.96 -2.09 -6.79
N GLY A 158 0.75 -0.97 -7.48
CA GLY A 158 1.75 -0.36 -8.33
C GLY A 158 1.89 -1.08 -9.65
N VAL A 159 0.76 -1.41 -10.29
CA VAL A 159 0.72 -2.15 -11.57
C VAL A 159 1.57 -1.49 -12.66
N ASN A 160 1.69 -0.16 -12.61
CA ASN A 160 2.60 0.59 -13.45
C ASN A 160 3.87 0.99 -12.71
N SER A 161 5.01 0.42 -13.08
CA SER A 161 6.29 0.65 -12.39
C SER A 161 6.74 2.11 -12.31
N ASP A 162 6.22 2.99 -13.17
CA ASP A 162 6.56 4.41 -13.19
C ASP A 162 6.13 5.15 -11.90
N TRP A 163 5.22 4.58 -11.08
CA TRP A 163 4.89 5.15 -9.76
C TRP A 163 6.14 5.34 -8.88
N LYS A 164 7.14 4.47 -9.03
CA LYS A 164 8.40 4.57 -8.31
C LYS A 164 9.23 5.74 -8.79
N GLU A 165 9.20 6.06 -10.08
CA GLU A 165 9.88 7.22 -10.65
C GLU A 165 9.22 8.52 -10.17
N VAL A 166 7.88 8.55 -10.03
CA VAL A 166 7.17 9.67 -9.39
C VAL A 166 7.69 9.91 -7.97
N VAL A 167 7.81 8.86 -7.15
CA VAL A 167 8.35 8.98 -5.77
C VAL A 167 9.81 9.45 -5.78
N LYS A 168 10.64 8.93 -6.71
CA LYS A 168 12.05 9.35 -6.86
C LYS A 168 12.19 10.82 -7.25
N GLU A 169 11.32 11.30 -8.14
CA GLU A 169 11.26 12.69 -8.58
C GLU A 169 10.77 13.63 -7.47
N GLU A 170 9.81 13.19 -6.67
CA GLU A 170 9.28 13.98 -5.57
C GLU A 170 10.22 14.04 -4.34
N ASN A 171 10.94 12.96 -4.06
CA ASN A 171 11.80 12.80 -2.87
C ASN A 171 11.09 13.20 -1.55
N PRO A 172 9.97 12.54 -1.18
CA PRO A 172 9.30 12.82 0.09
C PRO A 172 10.12 12.42 1.31
N ASP A 173 9.76 12.89 2.48
CA ASP A 173 10.33 12.43 3.76
C ASP A 173 9.41 11.42 4.45
N ILE A 174 8.10 11.63 4.29
CA ILE A 174 7.03 10.76 4.74
C ILE A 174 6.09 10.53 3.56
N LEU A 175 5.87 9.26 3.22
CA LEU A 175 5.12 8.82 2.05
C LEU A 175 3.99 7.90 2.49
N MET A 176 2.75 8.30 2.24
CA MET A 176 1.56 7.47 2.38
C MET A 176 1.17 6.91 1.00
N LEU A 177 1.15 5.59 0.88
CA LEU A 177 0.76 4.87 -0.32
C LEU A 177 -0.60 4.21 -0.11
N VAL A 178 -1.46 4.32 -1.13
CA VAL A 178 -2.79 3.71 -1.19
C VAL A 178 -2.83 2.70 -2.35
N GLU A 179 -3.66 1.67 -2.23
CA GLU A 179 -3.71 0.50 -3.13
C GLU A 179 -2.41 -0.31 -3.11
N THR A 180 -1.86 -0.53 -1.93
CA THR A 180 -0.58 -1.25 -1.80
C THR A 180 -0.74 -2.76 -1.91
N GLY A 181 -1.95 -3.28 -1.66
CA GLY A 181 -2.36 -4.66 -1.84
C GLY A 181 -1.30 -5.69 -1.51
N ASP A 182 -0.63 -6.18 -2.55
CA ASP A 182 0.43 -7.18 -2.51
C ASP A 182 1.66 -6.79 -1.64
N PHE A 183 1.76 -5.58 -1.11
CA PHE A 183 2.87 -5.19 -0.22
C PHE A 183 3.01 -6.07 1.02
N ASP A 184 1.91 -6.65 1.50
CA ASP A 184 1.91 -7.56 2.66
C ASP A 184 2.24 -9.02 2.30
N ASN A 185 2.49 -9.31 1.03
CA ASN A 185 2.69 -10.67 0.54
C ASN A 185 4.00 -11.30 1.04
N ASN A 186 3.94 -12.62 1.27
CA ASN A 186 5.11 -13.45 1.60
C ASN A 186 5.98 -12.87 2.73
N GLY A 187 5.36 -12.36 3.79
CA GLY A 187 6.07 -11.71 4.89
C GLY A 187 6.63 -10.34 4.50
N ASN A 188 5.81 -9.49 3.88
CA ASN A 188 6.14 -8.13 3.46
C ASN A 188 7.33 -8.03 2.49
N MET A 189 7.53 -9.04 1.63
CA MET A 189 8.69 -9.08 0.74
C MET A 189 8.66 -7.95 -0.28
N GLN A 190 7.49 -7.65 -0.84
CA GLN A 190 7.34 -6.57 -1.82
C GLN A 190 7.55 -5.18 -1.17
N LEU A 191 7.00 -4.95 0.03
CA LEU A 191 7.30 -3.74 0.81
C LEU A 191 8.80 -3.57 1.03
N GLN A 192 9.51 -4.64 1.42
CA GLN A 192 10.95 -4.59 1.66
C GLN A 192 11.74 -4.25 0.40
N GLN A 193 11.40 -4.85 -0.74
CA GLN A 193 12.03 -4.53 -2.02
C GLN A 193 11.85 -3.06 -2.40
N VAL A 194 10.66 -2.50 -2.15
CA VAL A 194 10.38 -1.07 -2.38
C VAL A 194 11.23 -0.19 -1.46
N VAL A 195 11.29 -0.50 -0.17
CA VAL A 195 12.09 0.24 0.81
C VAL A 195 13.58 0.19 0.46
N GLU A 196 14.10 -0.99 0.11
CA GLU A 196 15.48 -1.19 -0.33
C GLU A 196 15.78 -0.39 -1.61
N GLU A 197 14.90 -0.45 -2.61
CA GLU A 197 15.07 0.30 -3.86
C GLU A 197 15.13 1.81 -3.62
N PHE A 198 14.26 2.36 -2.76
CA PHE A 198 14.30 3.78 -2.43
C PHE A 198 15.54 4.16 -1.62
N ASN A 199 15.96 3.33 -0.66
CA ASN A 199 17.18 3.58 0.11
C ASN A 199 18.45 3.51 -0.76
N ASP A 200 18.48 2.62 -1.75
CA ASP A 200 19.55 2.54 -2.75
C ASP A 200 19.54 3.74 -3.72
N ASN A 201 18.38 4.35 -3.96
CA ASN A 201 18.26 5.56 -4.77
C ASN A 201 18.67 6.83 -4.00
N PHE A 202 18.23 6.96 -2.75
CA PHE A 202 18.40 8.14 -1.90
C PHE A 202 19.59 7.98 -0.94
N VAL A 203 20.78 7.65 -1.46
CA VAL A 203 21.96 7.33 -0.64
C VAL A 203 22.47 8.47 0.25
N ASP A 204 22.13 9.72 -0.09
CA ASP A 204 22.52 10.92 0.66
C ASP A 204 21.45 11.36 1.68
N GLU A 205 20.31 10.65 1.73
CA GLU A 205 19.22 10.91 2.66
C GLU A 205 19.21 9.88 3.81
N LEU A 206 18.41 10.16 4.83
CA LEU A 206 18.12 9.16 5.86
C LEU A 206 17.33 7.99 5.24
N PRO A 207 17.58 6.74 5.67
CA PRO A 207 16.88 5.59 5.12
C PRO A 207 15.42 5.57 5.56
N TYR A 208 14.55 5.16 4.64
CA TYR A 208 13.18 4.81 4.93
C TYR A 208 13.08 3.57 5.81
N SER A 209 12.19 3.66 6.78
CA SER A 209 11.47 2.52 7.35
C SER A 209 10.10 2.40 6.67
N GLY A 210 9.58 1.19 6.51
CA GLY A 210 8.30 0.95 5.83
C GLY A 210 7.40 0.00 6.59
N PHE A 211 6.09 0.30 6.59
CA PHE A 211 5.04 -0.49 7.24
C PHE A 211 3.81 -0.52 6.33
N CYS A 212 3.15 -1.67 6.22
CA CYS A 212 1.90 -1.80 5.49
C CYS A 212 0.84 -2.50 6.34
N ALA A 213 -0.43 -2.23 6.01
CA ALA A 213 -1.54 -3.03 6.50
C ALA A 213 -1.32 -4.51 6.15
N GLN A 214 -1.82 -5.40 6.99
CA GLN A 214 -1.67 -6.85 6.91
C GLN A 214 -3.04 -7.51 6.65
N ASP A 215 -3.04 -8.73 6.12
CA ASP A 215 -4.25 -9.46 5.73
C ASP A 215 -5.06 -8.72 4.64
N ILE A 216 -4.36 -8.11 3.68
CA ILE A 216 -4.94 -7.46 2.51
C ILE A 216 -5.06 -8.48 1.38
N PHE A 217 -6.26 -8.60 0.81
CA PHE A 217 -6.57 -9.64 -0.18
C PHE A 217 -6.63 -9.14 -1.62
N PHE A 218 -6.63 -7.82 -1.82
CA PHE A 218 -6.85 -7.21 -3.12
C PHE A 218 -5.75 -6.22 -3.45
N THR A 219 -5.36 -6.21 -4.72
CA THR A 219 -4.34 -5.30 -5.23
C THR A 219 -4.78 -3.84 -5.14
N THR A 220 -6.10 -3.60 -5.23
CA THR A 220 -6.76 -2.28 -5.12
C THR A 220 -7.15 -1.92 -3.68
N SER A 221 -6.53 -2.51 -2.67
CA SER A 221 -6.81 -2.22 -1.26
C SER A 221 -5.50 -2.03 -0.51
N GLY A 222 -5.58 -1.75 0.79
CA GLY A 222 -4.41 -1.65 1.65
C GLY A 222 -3.67 -0.33 1.51
N GLU A 223 -2.94 -0.03 2.57
CA GLU A 223 -2.19 1.20 2.74
C GLU A 223 -0.81 0.89 3.31
N ALA A 224 0.18 1.70 2.95
CA ALA A 224 1.53 1.62 3.51
C ALA A 224 2.10 3.01 3.76
N ILE A 225 2.93 3.10 4.79
CA ILE A 225 3.70 4.30 5.08
C ILE A 225 5.19 4.00 5.01
N LEU A 226 5.93 4.87 4.33
CA LEU A 226 7.38 4.91 4.34
C LEU A 226 7.82 6.23 4.97
N SER A 227 8.72 6.16 5.96
CA SER A 227 9.18 7.33 6.69
C SER A 227 10.69 7.31 6.94
N ARG A 228 11.35 8.44 6.66
CA ARG A 228 12.71 8.74 7.11
C ARG A 228 12.77 9.17 8.57
N TYR A 229 11.62 9.58 9.10
CA TYR A 229 11.43 9.95 10.48
C TYR A 229 11.09 8.69 11.29
N PRO A 230 11.48 8.64 12.57
CA PRO A 230 11.18 7.51 13.44
C PRO A 230 9.70 7.19 13.53
N VAL A 231 9.31 5.98 13.11
CA VAL A 231 7.96 5.46 13.36
C VAL A 231 7.95 4.81 14.74
N MET A 232 7.23 5.43 15.68
CA MET A 232 7.13 4.98 17.08
C MET A 232 6.10 3.87 17.26
N ALA A 233 5.02 3.93 16.50
CA ALA A 233 3.99 2.91 16.48
C ALA A 233 3.31 2.85 15.11
N PHE A 234 2.76 1.69 14.78
CA PHE A 234 1.94 1.49 13.60
C PHE A 234 0.69 0.70 14.01
N HIS A 235 -0.47 1.28 13.77
CA HIS A 235 -1.77 0.71 14.09
C HIS A 235 -2.56 0.49 12.81
N GLN A 236 -3.18 -0.68 12.67
CA GLN A 236 -4.15 -0.96 11.62
C GLN A 236 -5.53 -1.00 12.25
N ILE A 237 -6.51 -0.35 11.61
CA ILE A 237 -7.83 -0.06 12.16
C ILE A 237 -8.89 -0.64 11.19
N PRO A 238 -9.21 -1.95 11.31
CA PRO A 238 -10.24 -2.61 10.49
C PRO A 238 -11.67 -2.28 10.94
N VAL A 239 -11.84 -1.74 12.15
CA VAL A 239 -13.16 -1.45 12.72
C VAL A 239 -13.12 -0.10 13.40
N VAL A 240 -14.03 0.78 13.00
CA VAL A 240 -14.24 2.10 13.61
C VAL A 240 -15.52 2.11 14.44
N THR A 241 -15.69 3.13 15.29
CA THR A 241 -16.90 3.29 16.12
C THR A 241 -17.67 4.54 15.69
N LEU A 242 -18.94 4.38 15.34
CA LEU A 242 -19.84 5.45 14.93
C LEU A 242 -20.40 6.22 16.13
N ASP A 243 -21.09 7.34 15.88
CA ASP A 243 -21.67 8.21 16.91
C ASP A 243 -22.73 7.52 17.77
N ASP A 244 -23.34 6.45 17.26
CA ASP A 244 -24.34 5.64 17.97
C ASP A 244 -23.71 4.46 18.75
N ASP A 245 -22.38 4.49 18.95
CA ASP A 245 -21.54 3.47 19.57
C ASP A 245 -21.48 2.14 18.78
N ALA A 246 -22.02 2.07 17.55
CA ALA A 246 -21.91 0.89 16.71
C ALA A 246 -20.49 0.72 16.17
N GLY A 247 -20.00 -0.53 16.17
CA GLY A 247 -18.77 -0.88 15.45
C GLY A 247 -19.06 -1.08 13.96
N TYR A 248 -18.24 -0.50 13.09
CA TYR A 248 -18.34 -0.61 11.65
C TYR A 248 -17.04 -1.19 11.05
N ASP A 249 -17.16 -2.33 10.36
CA ASP A 249 -16.06 -2.98 9.61
C ASP A 249 -15.87 -2.21 8.30
N VAL A 250 -14.73 -1.52 8.18
CA VAL A 250 -14.45 -0.62 7.07
C VAL A 250 -14.14 -1.41 5.80
N THR A 251 -14.35 -0.82 4.62
CA THR A 251 -14.06 -1.55 3.37
C THR A 251 -12.58 -1.72 3.13
N HIS A 252 -11.79 -0.72 3.54
CA HIS A 252 -10.34 -0.76 3.54
C HIS A 252 -9.86 -0.31 4.92
N ASP A 253 -8.99 -1.12 5.53
CA ASP A 253 -8.45 -0.84 6.84
C ASP A 253 -7.65 0.46 6.83
N PHE A 254 -8.01 1.39 7.72
CA PHE A 254 -7.18 2.57 7.96
C PHE A 254 -5.87 2.17 8.64
N ILE A 255 -4.83 2.99 8.48
CA ILE A 255 -3.60 2.89 9.27
C ILE A 255 -3.35 4.18 10.04
N ASP A 256 -2.80 4.08 11.26
CA ASP A 256 -2.29 5.21 12.04
C ASP A 256 -0.82 4.94 12.40
N ALA A 257 0.07 5.69 11.76
CA ALA A 257 1.48 5.67 12.03
C ALA A 257 1.87 6.86 12.92
N ILE A 258 2.36 6.55 14.11
CA ILE A 258 2.81 7.57 15.06
C ILE A 258 4.27 7.87 14.76
N ILE A 259 4.55 9.03 14.17
CA ILE A 259 5.89 9.45 13.75
C ILE A 259 6.42 10.52 14.72
N ASP A 260 7.67 10.37 15.14
CA ASP A 260 8.35 11.41 15.93
C ASP A 260 8.92 12.51 15.02
N ILE A 261 8.43 13.73 15.21
CA ILE A 261 8.95 14.95 14.57
C ILE A 261 9.59 15.82 15.66
N ASN A 262 10.92 15.72 15.80
CA ASN A 262 11.72 16.48 16.77
C ASN A 262 11.21 16.35 18.23
N GLY A 263 10.90 15.13 18.66
CA GLY A 263 10.43 14.83 20.01
C GLY A 263 8.92 15.00 20.22
N THR A 264 8.17 15.25 19.14
CA THR A 264 6.71 15.32 19.15
C THR A 264 6.13 14.20 18.32
N SER A 265 5.27 13.39 18.95
CA SER A 265 4.51 12.35 18.26
C SER A 265 3.37 12.95 17.43
N VAL A 266 3.32 12.58 16.16
CA VAL A 266 2.33 13.00 15.18
C VAL A 266 1.64 11.77 14.62
N HIS A 267 0.32 11.81 14.55
CA HIS A 267 -0.47 10.74 13.95
C HIS A 267 -0.60 10.98 12.44
N PHE A 268 -0.04 10.07 11.65
CA PHE A 268 -0.24 10.01 10.20
C PHE A 268 -1.25 8.92 9.91
N ILE A 269 -2.49 9.35 9.72
CA ILE A 269 -3.63 8.48 9.51
C ILE A 269 -3.88 8.39 8.01
N GLY A 270 -3.73 7.20 7.45
CA GLY A 270 -4.00 6.95 6.05
C GLY A 270 -5.50 6.92 5.76
N MET A 271 -5.90 7.17 4.51
CA MET A 271 -7.28 7.02 4.06
C MET A 271 -7.34 6.29 2.72
N HIS A 272 -8.24 5.32 2.64
CA HIS A 272 -8.69 4.74 1.40
C HIS A 272 -10.19 4.41 1.51
N LEU A 273 -11.05 5.42 1.46
CA LEU A 273 -12.49 5.19 1.65
C LEU A 273 -13.10 4.42 0.48
N LYS A 274 -14.27 3.80 0.69
CA LYS A 274 -14.95 3.00 -0.34
C LYS A 274 -15.08 3.74 -1.67
N ALA A 275 -14.65 3.13 -2.78
CA ALA A 275 -14.79 3.71 -4.12
C ALA A 275 -16.25 3.93 -4.56
N GLY A 276 -16.47 4.70 -5.63
CA GLY A 276 -17.79 4.90 -6.25
C GLY A 276 -18.39 3.61 -6.83
N GLY A 277 -19.53 3.71 -7.53
CA GLY A 277 -20.05 2.58 -8.33
C GLY A 277 -20.93 1.58 -7.56
N GLY A 278 -21.86 2.06 -6.73
CA GLY A 278 -22.82 1.19 -6.05
C GLY A 278 -23.87 1.94 -5.24
N GLU A 279 -25.10 1.41 -5.16
CA GLU A 279 -26.25 2.11 -4.55
C GLU A 279 -26.02 2.56 -3.08
N SER A 280 -25.12 1.90 -2.34
CA SER A 280 -24.80 2.22 -0.94
C SER A 280 -23.38 2.74 -0.70
N ASN A 281 -22.55 2.89 -1.74
CA ASN A 281 -21.13 3.20 -1.53
C ASN A 281 -20.90 4.60 -0.93
N ILE A 282 -21.73 5.59 -1.30
CA ILE A 282 -21.72 6.92 -0.66
C ILE A 282 -21.96 6.81 0.85
N GLU A 283 -22.95 6.02 1.28
CA GLU A 283 -23.26 5.85 2.71
C GLU A 283 -22.13 5.12 3.45
N ARG A 284 -21.51 4.12 2.82
CA ARG A 284 -20.35 3.41 3.39
C ARG A 284 -19.17 4.35 3.62
N ARG A 285 -18.83 5.21 2.65
CA ARG A 285 -17.80 6.26 2.84
C ARG A 285 -18.13 7.20 3.99
N ASN A 286 -19.39 7.60 4.12
CA ASN A 286 -19.82 8.48 5.21
C ASN A 286 -19.60 7.82 6.58
N TRP A 287 -19.98 6.54 6.75
CA TRP A 287 -19.76 5.81 8.00
C TRP A 287 -18.28 5.58 8.30
N GLU A 288 -17.47 5.28 7.29
CA GLU A 288 -16.03 5.14 7.44
C GLU A 288 -15.39 6.43 7.94
N ASN A 289 -15.74 7.56 7.31
CA ASN A 289 -15.19 8.87 7.68
C ASN A 289 -15.71 9.37 9.04
N GLU A 290 -16.98 9.14 9.37
CA GLU A 290 -17.52 9.39 10.71
C GLU A 290 -16.75 8.60 11.77
N GLY A 291 -16.56 7.30 11.55
CA GLY A 291 -15.91 6.44 12.53
C GLY A 291 -14.41 6.76 12.73
N ILE A 292 -13.68 7.12 11.66
CA ILE A 292 -12.28 7.54 11.80
C ILE A 292 -12.16 8.95 12.42
N LEU A 293 -13.14 9.84 12.22
CA LEU A 293 -13.24 11.10 12.96
C LEU A 293 -13.41 10.87 14.46
N ASN A 294 -14.26 9.92 14.84
CA ASN A 294 -14.40 9.53 16.25
C ASN A 294 -13.14 8.92 16.82
N TYR A 295 -12.40 8.14 16.03
CA TYR A 295 -11.07 7.67 16.42
C TYR A 295 -10.12 8.84 16.69
N MET A 296 -10.02 9.80 15.77
CA MET A 296 -9.19 11.00 15.89
C MET A 296 -9.57 11.85 17.11
N ASP A 297 -10.87 12.02 17.39
CA ASP A 297 -11.36 12.74 18.57
C ASP A 297 -10.94 12.06 19.88
N ASN A 298 -10.96 10.72 19.90
CA ASN A 298 -10.56 9.92 21.07
C ASN A 298 -9.06 9.97 21.35
N LEU A 299 -8.22 10.30 20.35
CA LEU A 299 -6.80 10.59 20.58
C LEU A 299 -6.60 11.87 21.42
N GLY A 300 -7.62 12.74 21.48
CA GLY A 300 -7.57 14.02 22.16
C GLY A 300 -6.82 15.08 21.36
N ASN A 301 -6.31 16.12 22.05
CA ASN A 301 -5.65 17.25 21.40
C ASN A 301 -4.20 16.93 21.00
N VAL A 302 -4.04 16.20 19.89
CA VAL A 302 -2.75 15.72 19.36
C VAL A 302 -2.56 16.19 17.90
N PRO A 303 -1.33 16.33 17.39
CA PRO A 303 -1.09 16.66 15.98
C PRO A 303 -1.50 15.51 15.05
N ILE A 304 -2.30 15.83 14.02
CA ILE A 304 -2.83 14.84 13.07
C ILE A 304 -2.60 15.31 11.62
N VAL A 305 -2.12 14.38 10.80
CA VAL A 305 -2.14 14.44 9.33
C VAL A 305 -2.99 13.26 8.84
N TYR A 306 -4.12 13.54 8.22
CA TYR A 306 -5.03 12.55 7.64
C TYR A 306 -4.93 12.63 6.11
N LEU A 307 -4.41 11.59 5.45
CA LEU A 307 -3.98 11.68 4.05
C LEU A 307 -4.17 10.40 3.23
N GLY A 308 -4.44 10.53 1.93
CA GLY A 308 -4.67 9.40 1.01
C GLY A 308 -5.85 9.65 0.06
N ASP A 309 -6.53 8.59 -0.35
CA ASP A 309 -7.67 8.61 -1.27
C ASP A 309 -9.01 8.57 -0.51
N MET A 310 -9.72 9.69 -0.52
CA MET A 310 -11.01 9.80 0.17
C MET A 310 -12.18 9.30 -0.67
N ASN A 311 -11.98 9.06 -1.98
CA ASN A 311 -13.07 8.76 -2.91
C ASN A 311 -14.28 9.70 -2.73
N SER A 312 -14.02 10.99 -2.48
CA SER A 312 -15.05 12.00 -2.26
C SER A 312 -14.54 13.38 -2.66
N TYR A 313 -15.43 14.24 -3.13
CA TYR A 313 -15.11 15.61 -3.50
C TYR A 313 -15.18 16.54 -2.29
N SER A 314 -14.34 17.58 -2.30
CA SER A 314 -14.47 18.68 -1.34
C SER A 314 -15.70 19.53 -1.69
N PRO A 315 -16.47 20.03 -0.70
CA PRO A 315 -17.58 20.95 -0.95
C PRO A 315 -17.15 22.25 -1.67
N GLU A 316 -15.85 22.57 -1.65
CA GLU A 316 -15.28 23.71 -2.36
C GLU A 316 -14.87 23.41 -3.81
N ASP A 317 -14.85 22.14 -4.22
CA ASP A 317 -14.40 21.74 -5.55
C ASP A 317 -15.50 21.94 -6.61
N THR A 318 -15.09 22.44 -7.78
CA THR A 318 -15.99 22.52 -8.94
C THR A 318 -15.89 21.25 -9.75
N VAL A 319 -16.84 20.33 -9.58
CA VAL A 319 -16.93 19.10 -10.38
C VAL A 319 -17.95 19.24 -11.51
N THR A 320 -17.62 18.67 -12.67
CA THR A 320 -18.48 18.79 -13.87
C THR A 320 -19.58 17.73 -13.90
N ILE A 321 -19.31 16.55 -13.37
CA ILE A 321 -20.24 15.43 -13.20
C ILE A 321 -19.87 14.74 -11.89
N ASP A 322 -20.82 14.62 -10.96
CA ASP A 322 -20.65 13.78 -9.77
C ASP A 322 -20.92 12.33 -10.15
N ASN A 323 -19.85 11.54 -10.25
CA ASN A 323 -19.88 10.12 -10.62
C ASN A 323 -19.99 9.24 -9.38
N ASP A 324 -20.96 9.51 -8.52
CA ASP A 324 -21.22 8.71 -7.31
C ASP A 324 -20.12 8.79 -6.25
N TYR A 325 -19.45 9.96 -6.13
CA TYR A 325 -18.44 10.20 -5.09
C TYR A 325 -19.01 11.01 -3.92
N GLY A 326 -19.83 12.02 -4.20
CA GLY A 326 -20.44 12.87 -3.18
C GLY A 326 -19.42 13.69 -2.36
N TYR A 327 -19.90 14.40 -1.34
CA TYR A 327 -19.11 15.39 -0.58
C TYR A 327 -19.01 15.12 0.93
N GLY A 328 -19.76 14.13 1.43
CA GLY A 328 -19.98 13.93 2.87
C GLY A 328 -18.71 13.87 3.71
N PRO A 329 -17.75 12.98 3.40
CA PRO A 329 -16.48 12.87 4.12
C PRO A 329 -15.74 14.21 4.27
N MET A 330 -15.58 14.96 3.19
CA MET A 330 -14.93 16.27 3.24
C MET A 330 -15.76 17.32 3.98
N THR A 331 -17.08 17.37 3.79
CA THR A 331 -17.96 18.28 4.54
C THR A 331 -17.86 18.04 6.04
N MET A 332 -17.78 16.78 6.50
CA MET A 332 -17.58 16.46 7.92
C MET A 332 -16.28 17.05 8.48
N LEU A 333 -15.23 17.17 7.66
CA LEU A 333 -13.93 17.69 8.07
C LEU A 333 -13.87 19.22 8.09
N VAL A 334 -14.38 19.88 7.03
CA VAL A 334 -14.11 21.31 6.79
C VAL A 334 -15.32 22.23 6.95
N ASP A 335 -16.54 21.69 7.06
CA ASP A 335 -17.76 22.49 7.23
C ASP A 335 -18.63 21.97 8.40
N PRO A 336 -18.20 22.19 9.66
CA PRO A 336 -18.90 21.72 10.84
C PRO A 336 -20.26 22.39 11.07
N ASP A 337 -20.57 23.47 10.36
CA ASP A 337 -21.87 24.15 10.42
C ASP A 337 -22.88 23.58 9.40
N ASP A 338 -22.48 22.64 8.53
CA ASP A 338 -23.39 21.98 7.60
C ASP A 338 -24.53 21.26 8.36
N PRO A 339 -25.80 21.47 7.97
CA PRO A 339 -26.96 20.96 8.73
C PRO A 339 -27.08 19.43 8.75
N ILE A 340 -26.40 18.72 7.85
CA ILE A 340 -26.43 17.25 7.73
C ILE A 340 -25.13 16.68 8.26
N PHE A 341 -24.02 16.99 7.59
CA PHE A 341 -22.71 16.40 7.84
C PHE A 341 -21.99 17.02 9.04
N GLY A 342 -22.30 18.27 9.41
CA GLY A 342 -21.78 18.93 10.61
C GLY A 342 -22.13 18.21 11.92
N ASN A 343 -23.18 17.36 11.90
CA ASN A 343 -23.51 16.51 13.06
C ASN A 343 -22.39 15.51 13.36
N TYR A 344 -21.73 14.99 12.32
CA TYR A 344 -20.65 13.98 12.39
C TYR A 344 -19.24 14.59 12.38
N SER A 345 -19.13 15.93 12.31
CA SER A 345 -17.84 16.61 12.37
C SER A 345 -17.16 16.43 13.72
N SER A 346 -15.82 16.44 13.68
CA SER A 346 -14.98 16.42 14.88
C SER A 346 -15.43 17.44 15.93
N LYS A 347 -15.38 17.02 17.20
CA LYS A 347 -15.66 17.88 18.36
C LYS A 347 -14.39 18.37 19.06
N VAL A 348 -13.23 17.87 18.62
CA VAL A 348 -11.92 18.13 19.25
C VAL A 348 -11.01 18.94 18.32
N HIS A 349 -11.01 18.63 17.03
CA HIS A 349 -10.08 19.14 16.04
C HIS A 349 -10.79 20.05 15.06
N ASN A 350 -10.10 21.09 14.62
CA ASN A 350 -10.48 21.81 13.42
C ASN A 350 -9.49 21.47 12.30
N PHE A 351 -10.02 20.98 11.18
CA PHE A 351 -9.25 20.44 10.07
C PHE A 351 -9.11 21.46 8.94
N THR A 352 -8.00 21.36 8.22
CA THR A 352 -7.66 22.20 7.08
C THR A 352 -7.38 21.31 5.87
N ASP A 353 -8.13 21.51 4.79
CA ASP A 353 -7.79 21.00 3.46
C ASP A 353 -6.57 21.76 2.93
N VAL A 354 -5.41 21.10 2.93
CA VAL A 354 -4.12 21.72 2.66
C VAL A 354 -4.06 22.35 1.27
N TYR A 355 -4.49 21.62 0.24
CA TYR A 355 -4.38 22.10 -1.13
C TYR A 355 -5.31 23.29 -1.34
N ARG A 356 -6.55 23.21 -0.85
CA ARG A 356 -7.53 24.29 -0.98
C ARG A 356 -7.15 25.53 -0.16
N ALA A 357 -6.54 25.35 1.02
CA ALA A 357 -6.05 26.46 1.84
C ALA A 357 -4.92 27.25 1.15
N LEU A 358 -4.02 26.56 0.44
CA LEU A 358 -2.90 27.19 -0.29
C LEU A 358 -3.33 27.72 -1.66
N TYR A 359 -4.26 27.03 -2.33
CA TYR A 359 -4.67 27.28 -3.71
C TYR A 359 -6.19 27.32 -3.87
N PRO A 360 -6.87 28.32 -3.27
CA PRO A 360 -8.34 28.36 -3.17
C PRO A 360 -9.07 28.37 -4.52
N SER A 361 -8.42 28.83 -5.59
CA SER A 361 -8.99 28.91 -6.93
C SER A 361 -8.46 27.88 -7.93
N GLU A 362 -7.48 27.06 -7.55
CA GLU A 362 -6.93 26.04 -8.45
C GLU A 362 -7.74 24.75 -8.35
N LEU A 363 -7.78 24.01 -9.46
CA LEU A 363 -8.58 22.79 -9.54
C LEU A 363 -7.93 21.64 -8.76
N GLY A 364 -6.62 21.45 -8.94
CA GLY A 364 -5.86 20.44 -8.21
C GLY A 364 -6.33 19.02 -8.41
N TYR A 365 -6.76 18.64 -9.62
CA TYR A 365 -7.22 17.28 -9.89
C TYR A 365 -6.15 16.26 -9.51
N THR A 366 -6.56 15.21 -8.81
CA THR A 366 -5.70 14.09 -8.42
C THR A 366 -6.13 12.79 -9.10
N TYR A 367 -7.31 12.77 -9.74
CA TYR A 367 -7.84 11.60 -10.43
C TYR A 367 -8.45 11.96 -11.79
N GLY A 368 -8.49 10.97 -12.70
CA GLY A 368 -9.25 11.05 -13.95
C GLY A 368 -8.49 11.71 -15.11
N HIS A 369 -7.17 11.90 -15.01
CA HIS A 369 -6.36 12.48 -16.09
C HIS A 369 -6.41 11.65 -17.39
N GLN A 370 -6.61 10.35 -17.25
CA GLN A 370 -6.78 9.41 -18.36
C GLN A 370 -8.18 9.50 -19.02
N TYR A 371 -9.18 10.05 -18.32
CA TYR A 371 -10.56 10.15 -18.81
C TYR A 371 -11.27 11.39 -18.25
N ALA A 372 -11.31 12.45 -19.06
CA ALA A 372 -11.82 13.79 -18.68
C ALA A 372 -13.16 13.83 -17.89
N PRO A 373 -14.17 12.98 -18.16
CA PRO A 373 -15.42 12.97 -17.39
C PRO A 373 -15.29 12.53 -15.93
N LEU A 374 -14.17 11.92 -15.54
CA LEU A 374 -13.87 11.53 -14.16
C LEU A 374 -12.93 12.53 -13.45
N LEU A 375 -12.53 13.61 -14.13
CA LEU A 375 -11.60 14.60 -13.56
C LEU A 375 -12.14 15.16 -12.25
N GLY A 376 -11.35 14.96 -11.20
CA GLY A 376 -11.71 15.36 -9.85
C GLY A 376 -10.51 15.34 -8.92
N ARG A 377 -10.66 15.98 -7.78
CA ARG A 377 -9.73 15.88 -6.67
C ARG A 377 -10.40 15.01 -5.61
N ILE A 378 -9.83 13.85 -5.38
CA ILE A 378 -10.32 12.86 -4.41
C ILE A 378 -9.23 12.39 -3.46
N ASP A 379 -7.98 12.80 -3.71
CA ASP A 379 -6.85 12.56 -2.85
C ASP A 379 -6.54 13.84 -2.06
N TYR A 380 -6.29 13.67 -0.76
CA TYR A 380 -6.14 14.80 0.16
C TYR A 380 -4.98 14.60 1.11
N ILE A 381 -4.42 15.73 1.54
CA ILE A 381 -3.69 15.85 2.81
C ILE A 381 -4.52 16.83 3.64
N ILE A 382 -5.05 16.33 4.75
CA ILE A 382 -5.84 17.10 5.71
C ILE A 382 -5.03 17.18 7.00
N VAL A 383 -4.91 18.37 7.56
CA VAL A 383 -4.17 18.57 8.82
C VAL A 383 -5.05 19.26 9.84
N ASN A 384 -4.83 18.99 11.12
CA ASN A 384 -5.51 19.73 12.18
C ASN A 384 -4.76 21.02 12.57
N ASP A 385 -5.31 21.75 13.54
CA ASP A 385 -4.86 23.07 13.99
C ASP A 385 -3.36 23.18 14.34
N PHE A 386 -2.68 22.06 14.59
CA PHE A 386 -1.23 22.04 14.85
C PHE A 386 -0.39 22.43 13.62
N PHE A 387 -0.93 22.29 12.41
CA PHE A 387 -0.20 22.48 11.15
C PHE A 387 -0.69 23.64 10.30
N THR A 388 -1.89 24.17 10.55
CA THR A 388 -2.53 25.18 9.68
C THR A 388 -1.65 26.41 9.44
N ASP A 389 -0.88 26.85 10.44
CA ASP A 389 0.04 27.99 10.34
C ASP A 389 1.46 27.62 9.84
N LYS A 390 1.66 26.36 9.43
CA LYS A 390 2.97 25.78 9.05
C LYS A 390 3.05 25.38 7.59
N LEU A 391 1.94 25.46 6.86
CA LEU A 391 1.85 25.13 5.44
C LEU A 391 2.72 26.10 4.63
N ILE A 392 3.59 25.57 3.78
CA ILE A 392 4.46 26.37 2.90
C ILE A 392 3.97 26.30 1.47
N ASN A 393 3.78 25.07 0.98
CA ASN A 393 3.44 24.81 -0.41
C ASN A 393 2.77 23.43 -0.53
N ALA A 394 2.03 23.23 -1.61
CA ALA A 394 1.54 21.94 -2.03
C ALA A 394 1.71 21.79 -3.55
N THR A 395 1.92 20.57 -4.03
CA THR A 395 1.99 20.27 -5.47
C THR A 395 1.19 19.02 -5.80
N VAL A 396 0.74 18.93 -7.05
CA VAL A 396 -0.06 17.81 -7.56
C VAL A 396 0.39 17.48 -8.97
N GLY A 397 0.75 16.21 -9.18
CA GLY A 397 1.10 15.66 -10.50
C GLY A 397 2.13 16.50 -11.25
N ASP A 398 3.16 17.00 -10.55
CA ASP A 398 4.17 17.90 -11.13
C ASP A 398 5.47 17.22 -11.55
N THR A 399 5.48 15.89 -11.54
CA THR A 399 6.58 15.03 -11.98
C THR A 399 6.54 14.72 -13.48
N ALA A 400 7.67 14.26 -14.03
CA ALA A 400 7.74 13.87 -15.44
C ALA A 400 6.97 12.58 -15.72
N HIS A 401 6.83 11.73 -14.71
CA HIS A 401 6.12 10.44 -14.77
C HIS A 401 4.71 10.50 -14.19
N ALA A 402 4.16 11.68 -13.87
CA ALA A 402 2.83 11.80 -13.27
C ALA A 402 1.74 11.10 -14.12
N ASP A 403 1.74 11.32 -15.44
CA ASP A 403 0.74 10.76 -16.37
C ASP A 403 0.90 9.24 -16.63
N THR A 404 2.02 8.67 -16.23
CA THR A 404 2.32 7.25 -16.42
C THR A 404 2.45 6.48 -15.13
N GLY A 405 2.57 7.13 -13.96
CA GLY A 405 2.80 6.46 -12.69
C GLY A 405 1.57 5.70 -12.19
N SER A 406 0.39 6.32 -12.27
CA SER A 406 -0.89 5.78 -11.81
C SER A 406 -2.03 6.49 -12.57
N ASP A 407 -3.26 6.00 -12.45
CA ASP A 407 -4.47 6.76 -12.77
C ASP A 407 -4.79 7.88 -11.77
N HIS A 408 -4.08 7.93 -10.64
CA HIS A 408 -3.99 9.04 -9.71
C HIS A 408 -2.70 9.86 -9.90
N TYR A 409 -2.73 11.12 -9.49
CA TYR A 409 -1.55 11.95 -9.28
C TYR A 409 -1.20 12.00 -7.80
N SER A 410 0.10 12.08 -7.49
CA SER A 410 0.54 12.37 -6.13
C SER A 410 0.11 13.76 -5.69
N LEU A 411 -0.15 13.89 -4.39
CA LEU A 411 -0.33 15.16 -3.70
C LEU A 411 0.77 15.31 -2.66
N ASP A 412 1.49 16.42 -2.74
CA ASP A 412 2.64 16.73 -1.90
C ASP A 412 2.36 17.94 -1.02
N LEU A 413 2.82 17.92 0.23
CA LEU A 413 2.81 19.02 1.18
C LEU A 413 4.23 19.32 1.64
N PHE A 414 4.62 20.59 1.53
CA PHE A 414 5.80 21.18 2.12
C PHE A 414 5.43 21.92 3.40
N VAL A 415 6.07 21.55 4.51
CA VAL A 415 5.78 22.11 5.83
C VAL A 415 7.08 22.43 6.55
N THR A 416 7.08 23.46 7.39
CA THR A 416 8.16 23.71 8.35
C THR A 416 7.62 23.62 9.77
N TRP A 417 8.11 22.65 10.52
CA TRP A 417 7.76 22.52 11.92
C TRP A 417 8.89 21.90 12.71
N ASN A 418 9.30 22.57 13.78
CA ASN A 418 10.34 22.10 14.68
C ASN A 418 9.79 21.19 15.81
N GLY A 419 8.57 20.66 15.68
CA GLY A 419 7.93 19.83 16.70
C GLY A 419 7.42 20.58 17.94
N THR A 420 7.66 21.89 18.08
CA THR A 420 7.23 22.63 19.29
C THR A 420 5.71 22.89 19.32
N GLY A 421 5.11 22.80 20.51
CA GLY A 421 3.70 23.18 20.76
C GLY A 421 2.75 22.02 21.09
N ALA A 422 3.18 20.77 20.96
CA ALA A 422 2.41 19.59 21.36
C ALA A 422 2.85 19.07 22.75
N SER A 423 1.93 18.40 23.44
CA SER A 423 2.29 17.65 24.66
C SER A 423 2.91 16.32 24.26
N THR A 424 4.01 15.91 24.90
CA THR A 424 4.56 14.55 24.75
C THR A 424 3.47 13.55 25.15
N ILE A 425 2.97 12.77 24.21
CA ILE A 425 1.97 11.75 24.49
C ILE A 425 2.69 10.60 25.20
N SER A 426 2.17 10.18 26.36
CA SER A 426 2.55 8.87 26.89
C SER A 426 2.11 7.80 25.90
N THR A 427 3.01 6.88 25.56
CA THR A 427 2.75 5.76 24.66
C THR A 427 1.33 5.19 24.83
N PRO A 428 0.49 5.20 23.78
CA PRO A 428 -0.85 4.65 23.88
C PRO A 428 -0.76 3.23 24.42
N ALA A 429 -1.61 2.89 25.39
CA ALA A 429 -1.76 1.51 25.80
C ALA A 429 -2.11 0.70 24.56
N TYR A 430 -1.37 -0.38 24.30
CA TYR A 430 -1.60 -1.30 23.18
C TYR A 430 -3.10 -1.56 23.01
N VAL A 431 -3.69 -0.96 21.97
CA VAL A 431 -5.04 -1.29 21.54
C VAL A 431 -4.88 -2.59 20.77
N GLY A 432 -5.25 -3.70 21.42
CA GLY A 432 -5.14 -5.01 20.81
C GLY A 432 -5.83 -5.01 19.46
N ILE A 433 -5.05 -5.20 18.39
CA ILE A 433 -5.57 -5.42 17.05
C ILE A 433 -6.48 -6.63 17.17
N ARG A 434 -7.79 -6.43 17.05
CA ARG A 434 -8.67 -7.55 16.73
C ARG A 434 -8.24 -7.99 15.34
N GLN A 435 -7.51 -9.11 15.27
CA GLN A 435 -7.39 -9.85 14.03
C GLN A 435 -8.79 -9.99 13.44
N ARG A 436 -8.96 -9.63 12.18
CA ARG A 436 -10.20 -9.90 11.46
C ARG A 436 -10.51 -11.37 11.67
N ALA A 437 -11.63 -11.67 12.32
CA ALA A 437 -12.07 -13.05 12.41
C ALA A 437 -12.16 -13.57 10.96
N PRO A 438 -11.74 -14.80 10.66
CA PRO A 438 -11.74 -15.37 9.30
C PRO A 438 -13.17 -15.65 8.77
N THR A 439 -14.16 -14.84 9.18
CA THR A 439 -15.59 -15.04 9.02
C THR A 439 -16.23 -13.99 8.11
N ALA A 440 -15.47 -13.19 7.36
CA ALA A 440 -16.08 -12.36 6.33
C ALA A 440 -16.82 -13.30 5.35
N ASP A 441 -18.14 -13.16 5.32
CA ASP A 441 -19.03 -13.94 4.45
C ASP A 441 -18.53 -13.77 3.01
N PRO A 442 -18.20 -14.86 2.29
CA PRO A 442 -17.73 -14.79 0.91
C PRO A 442 -18.62 -13.97 -0.03
N SER A 443 -19.90 -13.80 0.31
CA SER A 443 -20.84 -12.97 -0.44
C SER A 443 -20.63 -11.46 -0.27
N VAL A 444 -20.14 -10.98 0.88
CA VAL A 444 -19.78 -9.58 1.09
C VAL A 444 -18.47 -9.25 0.36
N ILE A 445 -17.50 -10.17 0.44
CA ILE A 445 -16.21 -10.09 -0.27
C ILE A 445 -16.44 -10.02 -1.80
N GLN A 446 -17.35 -10.83 -2.36
CA GLN A 446 -17.65 -10.78 -3.79
C GLN A 446 -18.40 -9.52 -4.25
N LEU A 447 -19.14 -8.85 -3.36
CA LEU A 447 -19.83 -7.61 -3.67
C LEU A 447 -18.85 -6.43 -3.74
N ASP A 448 -17.89 -6.37 -2.82
CA ASP A 448 -16.83 -5.36 -2.85
C ASP A 448 -15.98 -5.48 -4.13
N ILE A 449 -15.62 -6.72 -4.53
CA ILE A 449 -14.95 -7.01 -5.82
C ILE A 449 -15.72 -6.51 -7.04
N GLN A 450 -17.05 -6.50 -7.05
CA GLN A 450 -17.79 -6.06 -8.24
C GLN A 450 -17.92 -4.53 -8.33
N ASN A 451 -17.79 -3.83 -7.21
CA ASN A 451 -18.07 -2.41 -7.11
C ASN A 451 -16.80 -1.54 -7.13
N ASP A 452 -15.62 -2.07 -6.80
CA ASP A 452 -14.35 -1.31 -6.86
C ASP A 452 -13.77 -1.17 -8.29
N TRP A 453 -14.39 -1.78 -9.30
CA TRP A 453 -13.91 -1.75 -10.69
C TRP A 453 -14.60 -0.67 -11.52
N ILE A 454 -13.99 0.51 -11.62
CA ILE A 454 -14.40 1.52 -12.62
C ILE A 454 -13.49 1.42 -13.87
N TYR A 455 -13.98 0.62 -14.83
CA TYR A 455 -13.84 0.82 -16.28
C TYR A 455 -12.43 1.02 -16.90
N ARG A 456 -11.80 -0.08 -17.37
CA ARG A 456 -10.69 -0.01 -18.36
C ARG A 456 -11.21 0.05 -19.80
N GLU A 457 -11.43 1.24 -20.33
CA GLU A 457 -11.35 1.46 -21.79
C GLU A 457 -10.15 2.37 -22.08
N ARG A 458 -9.16 1.85 -22.81
CA ARG A 458 -7.95 2.61 -23.23
C ARG A 458 -8.36 3.78 -24.11
N ILE A 459 -8.55 4.94 -23.51
CA ILE A 459 -8.80 6.21 -24.20
C ILE A 459 -7.45 6.94 -24.28
N PRO A 460 -7.15 7.61 -25.42
CA PRO A 460 -5.89 8.33 -25.59
C PRO A 460 -5.69 9.40 -24.49
N GLN A 461 -4.52 9.33 -23.84
CA GLN A 461 -4.03 10.26 -22.82
C GLN A 461 -4.17 11.72 -23.29
N ILE A 462 -4.61 12.58 -22.36
CA ILE A 462 -4.61 14.04 -22.55
C ILE A 462 -3.27 14.56 -22.03
N ASP A 463 -2.56 15.33 -22.85
CA ASP A 463 -1.28 15.95 -22.48
C ASP A 463 -1.51 17.05 -21.42
N TYR A 464 -1.32 16.70 -20.15
CA TYR A 464 -1.60 17.54 -18.99
C TYR A 464 -0.65 18.74 -18.89
N ILE A 465 0.60 18.59 -19.35
CA ILE A 465 1.58 19.68 -19.44
C ILE A 465 1.04 20.80 -20.35
N ALA A 466 0.35 20.46 -21.44
CA ALA A 466 -0.25 21.45 -22.32
C ALA A 466 -1.46 22.20 -21.71
N VAL A 467 -2.23 21.56 -20.83
CA VAL A 467 -3.40 22.17 -20.16
C VAL A 467 -2.96 23.13 -19.06
N GLN A 468 -1.98 22.73 -18.23
CA GLN A 468 -1.37 23.56 -17.19
C GLN A 468 -0.61 24.76 -17.78
N LEU A 469 0.23 24.55 -18.81
CA LEU A 469 1.00 25.62 -19.46
C LEU A 469 0.13 26.63 -20.20
N ALA A 470 -1.06 26.24 -20.65
CA ALA A 470 -2.01 27.15 -21.29
C ALA A 470 -2.73 28.07 -20.28
N MET A 471 -2.70 27.74 -18.98
CA MET A 471 -3.51 28.42 -17.97
C MET A 471 -2.77 29.39 -17.05
N ASN A 472 -1.47 29.22 -16.72
CA ASN A 472 -0.68 30.31 -16.13
C ASN A 472 0.84 30.08 -16.12
N HIS A 473 1.56 31.11 -16.56
CA HIS A 473 2.98 31.32 -16.24
C HIS A 473 3.11 31.64 -14.75
N CYS A 474 3.76 30.79 -13.94
CA CYS A 474 4.78 31.18 -12.94
C CYS A 474 5.31 29.97 -12.14
N TRP A 475 6.63 29.75 -12.27
CA TRP A 475 7.59 29.17 -11.31
C TRP A 475 7.24 27.85 -10.57
N ARG A 476 7.55 26.72 -11.22
CA ARG A 476 7.94 25.46 -10.55
C ARG A 476 9.45 25.28 -10.72
N ASN A 477 10.22 25.40 -9.63
CA ASN A 477 11.55 24.82 -9.49
C ASN A 477 12.01 25.00 -8.03
N ARG A 478 12.19 23.88 -7.33
CA ARG A 478 13.05 23.81 -6.15
C ARG A 478 14.50 23.97 -6.61
N ASN A 479 14.92 25.22 -6.72
CA ASN A 479 16.30 25.66 -6.52
C ASN A 479 16.17 26.96 -5.71
N ILE A 480 15.91 26.80 -4.42
CA ILE A 480 16.03 27.89 -3.45
C ILE A 480 17.42 27.72 -2.85
N GLU A 481 18.35 28.57 -3.28
CA GLU A 481 19.62 28.81 -2.56
C GLU A 481 19.39 29.36 -1.15
#